data_AF-A0A514XKN1-F1
#
_entry.id   AF-A0A514XKN1-F1
#
_cell.length_a   1.000
_cell.length_b   1.000
_cell.length_c   1.000
_cell.angle_alpha   90.00
_cell.angle_beta   90.00
_cell.angle_gamma   90.00
#
_symmetry.space_group_name_H-M   'P 1'
#
loop_
_entity.id
_entity.type
_entity.pdbx_description
1 polymer ?
#
loop_
_entity_poly.entity_id
_entity_poly.type
_entity_poly.pdbx_seq_one_letter_code
_entity_poly.pdbx_strand_id
1 'polypeptide(L)'
;MITSLPIQRGITMKLTTRLLSVLLSVAAISSQAHAYYQASGNDSAIVSAMESHRRVDFVEGSDMEVIQVLPDDTNGNQHQKWVVRLSNGKTMQAVYNSDMCPRVPVQVGDRVAMGGMFLWTNQGGLLHWLHHDPRGNRPDGYVLLNGVYYCKD
;
A
#
# COMPACT_ATOMS: atom_id res chain seq x y z
N MET A 1 52.83 53.39 41.80
CA MET A 1 52.66 53.32 40.34
C MET A 1 53.57 52.20 39.86
N ILE A 2 53.17 51.05 39.30
CA ILE A 2 51.93 50.52 38.74
C ILE A 2 51.94 49.00 39.06
N THR A 3 50.78 48.46 39.40
CA THR A 3 50.46 47.06 39.68
C THR A 3 50.37 46.21 38.41
N SER A 4 50.78 44.94 38.45
CA SER A 4 50.25 43.93 37.51
C SER A 4 50.19 42.53 38.12
N LEU A 5 48.99 41.95 38.04
CA LEU A 5 48.49 40.67 38.57
C LEU A 5 48.92 39.46 37.73
N PRO A 6 48.82 38.22 38.26
CA PRO A 6 49.07 37.00 37.50
C PRO A 6 47.86 36.60 36.64
N ILE A 7 48.13 36.11 35.42
CA ILE A 7 47.12 35.63 34.47
C ILE A 7 46.73 34.18 34.80
N GLN A 8 45.44 33.96 35.02
CA GLN A 8 44.82 32.65 35.26
C GLN A 8 44.79 31.76 34.00
N ARG A 9 44.92 30.45 34.24
CA ARG A 9 44.80 29.36 33.26
C ARG A 9 43.41 29.34 32.62
N GLY A 10 43.35 29.41 31.30
CA GLY A 10 42.13 29.13 30.53
C GLY A 10 41.90 27.62 30.43
N ILE A 11 40.83 27.13 31.06
CA ILE A 11 40.24 25.82 30.75
C ILE A 11 39.40 26.00 29.49
N THR A 12 39.90 25.58 28.33
CA THR A 12 39.06 25.41 27.14
C THR A 12 38.15 24.21 27.35
N MET A 13 36.91 24.46 27.72
CA MET A 13 35.84 23.45 27.69
C MET A 13 35.53 23.16 26.22
N LYS A 14 35.95 21.99 25.71
CA LYS A 14 35.50 21.50 24.41
C LYS A 14 33.99 21.23 24.52
N LEU A 15 33.17 22.09 23.92
CA LEU A 15 31.75 21.83 23.74
C LEU A 15 31.63 20.53 22.92
N THR A 16 31.30 19.43 23.57
CA THR A 16 31.01 18.18 22.87
C THR A 16 29.71 18.37 22.08
N THR A 17 29.82 18.39 20.76
CA THR A 17 28.69 18.42 19.83
C THR A 17 27.86 17.14 20.02
N ARG A 18 26.86 17.17 20.89
CA ARG A 18 25.86 16.09 21.07
C ARG A 18 24.42 16.62 21.05
N LEU A 19 24.14 17.58 20.17
CA LEU A 19 22.79 18.15 20.04
C LEU A 19 22.19 18.08 18.63
N LEU A 20 22.84 17.41 17.67
CA LEU A 20 22.28 17.27 16.31
C LEU A 20 21.49 15.97 16.07
N SER A 21 21.56 14.99 16.98
CA SER A 21 20.96 13.66 16.77
C SER A 21 19.54 13.48 17.34
N VAL A 22 19.05 14.38 18.19
CA VAL A 22 17.71 14.26 18.82
C VAL A 22 16.61 14.93 17.99
N LEU A 23 16.91 15.99 17.22
CA LEU A 23 15.92 16.62 16.33
C LEU A 23 15.70 15.82 15.04
N LEU A 24 16.72 15.10 14.55
CA LEU A 24 16.61 14.26 13.36
C LEU A 24 15.72 13.03 13.60
N SER A 25 15.69 12.49 14.82
CA SER A 25 14.90 11.30 15.16
C SER A 25 13.41 11.59 15.32
N VAL A 26 13.00 12.73 15.89
CA VAL A 26 11.57 13.08 16.03
C VAL A 26 10.91 13.32 14.66
N ALA A 27 11.59 14.01 13.74
CA ALA A 27 11.09 14.22 12.37
C ALA A 27 11.01 12.90 11.59
N ALA A 28 11.99 12.00 11.74
CA ALA A 28 11.95 10.69 11.10
C ALA A 28 10.81 9.80 11.63
N ILE A 29 10.49 9.87 12.94
CA ILE A 29 9.37 9.12 13.53
C ILE A 29 8.02 9.65 13.02
N SER A 30 7.85 10.97 12.93
CA SER A 30 6.60 11.54 12.41
C SER A 30 6.39 11.26 10.92
N SER A 31 7.45 11.29 10.10
CA SER A 31 7.37 10.91 8.68
C SER A 31 6.98 9.44 8.48
N GLN A 32 7.56 8.52 9.28
CA GLN A 32 7.21 7.10 9.21
C GLN A 32 5.76 6.84 9.65
N ALA A 33 5.30 7.48 10.72
CA ALA A 33 3.92 7.35 11.18
C ALA A 33 2.92 7.88 10.15
N HIS A 34 3.23 9.01 9.49
CA HIS A 34 2.38 9.55 8.44
C HIS A 34 2.34 8.65 7.21
N ALA A 35 3.49 8.10 6.78
CA ALA A 35 3.54 7.14 5.69
C ALA A 35 2.74 5.87 5.99
N TYR A 36 2.82 5.35 7.22
CA TYR A 36 2.01 4.22 7.66
C TYR A 36 0.50 4.54 7.66
N TYR A 37 0.11 5.72 8.16
CA TYR A 37 -1.30 6.12 8.18
C TYR A 37 -1.87 6.37 6.79
N GLN A 38 -1.07 6.94 5.88
CA GLN A 38 -1.45 7.13 4.47
C GLN A 38 -1.54 5.79 3.74
N ALA A 39 -0.54 4.90 3.89
CA ALA A 39 -0.59 3.56 3.32
C ALA A 39 -1.79 2.77 3.86
N SER A 40 -2.03 2.83 5.18
CA SER A 40 -3.24 2.26 5.79
C SER A 40 -4.51 2.91 5.27
N GLY A 41 -4.51 4.21 5.00
CA GLY A 41 -5.63 4.91 4.39
C GLY A 41 -5.91 4.42 2.97
N ASN A 42 -4.86 4.21 2.17
CA ASN A 42 -4.93 3.86 0.76
C ASN A 42 -5.67 2.53 0.50
N ASP A 43 -5.61 1.56 1.42
CA ASP A 43 -6.29 0.25 1.30
C ASP A 43 -7.12 -0.12 2.54
N SER A 44 -7.45 0.86 3.40
CA SER A 44 -8.14 0.66 4.69
C SER A 44 -9.44 -0.15 4.57
N ALA A 45 -10.21 0.06 3.50
CA ALA A 45 -11.47 -0.66 3.26
C ALA A 45 -11.21 -2.16 2.99
N ILE A 46 -10.18 -2.48 2.20
CA ILE A 46 -9.76 -3.86 1.92
C ILE A 46 -9.22 -4.51 3.17
N VAL A 47 -8.35 -3.81 3.93
CA VAL A 47 -7.83 -4.32 5.20
C VAL A 47 -8.97 -4.62 6.17
N SER A 48 -9.94 -3.71 6.30
CA SER A 48 -11.11 -3.90 7.16
C SER A 48 -11.97 -5.09 6.71
N ALA A 49 -12.16 -5.26 5.40
CA ALA A 49 -12.87 -6.41 4.85
C ALA A 49 -12.14 -7.73 5.15
N MET A 50 -10.81 -7.72 5.04
CA MET A 50 -9.96 -8.87 5.37
C MET A 50 -10.09 -9.29 6.84
N GLU A 51 -10.04 -8.35 7.78
CA GLU A 51 -10.21 -8.64 9.21
C GLU A 51 -11.63 -9.11 9.55
N SER A 52 -12.63 -8.75 8.75
CA SER A 52 -14.02 -9.16 8.98
C SER A 52 -14.28 -10.64 8.69
N HIS A 53 -13.42 -11.29 7.88
CA HIS A 53 -13.60 -12.65 7.37
C HIS A 53 -14.97 -12.90 6.71
N ARG A 54 -15.57 -11.87 6.09
CA ARG A 54 -16.86 -11.92 5.41
C ARG A 54 -16.73 -11.42 3.98
N ARG A 55 -17.76 -11.71 3.17
CA ARG A 55 -17.94 -11.02 1.88
C ARG A 55 -18.26 -9.55 2.11
N VAL A 56 -17.67 -8.68 1.31
CA VAL A 56 -18.06 -7.27 1.21
C VAL A 56 -18.29 -6.98 -0.26
N ASP A 57 -19.50 -6.52 -0.60
CA ASP A 57 -19.96 -6.44 -2.00
C ASP A 57 -19.12 -5.48 -2.84
N PHE A 58 -18.54 -4.44 -2.24
CA PHE A 58 -17.59 -3.56 -2.89
C PHE A 58 -16.59 -2.95 -1.88
N VAL A 59 -15.31 -2.98 -2.24
CA VAL A 59 -14.22 -2.25 -1.57
C VAL A 59 -13.25 -1.74 -2.63
N GLU A 60 -12.49 -0.71 -2.28
CA GLU A 60 -11.41 -0.22 -3.11
C GLU A 60 -10.16 0.03 -2.29
N GLY A 61 -9.03 0.00 -2.99
CA GLY A 61 -7.74 0.35 -2.43
C GLY A 61 -6.80 0.84 -3.52
N SER A 62 -5.74 1.51 -3.09
CA SER A 62 -4.73 2.12 -3.95
C SER A 62 -3.33 1.85 -3.42
N ASP A 63 -2.32 2.09 -4.26
CA ASP A 63 -0.90 1.96 -3.93
C ASP A 63 -0.48 0.56 -3.42
N MET A 64 -1.23 -0.48 -3.81
CA MET A 64 -0.95 -1.86 -3.44
C MET A 64 0.16 -2.42 -4.33
N GLU A 65 1.22 -2.97 -3.73
CA GLU A 65 2.36 -3.53 -4.45
C GLU A 65 2.05 -4.91 -4.99
N VAL A 66 2.22 -5.14 -6.28
CA VAL A 66 2.20 -6.49 -6.86
C VAL A 66 3.47 -7.23 -6.45
N ILE A 67 3.32 -8.29 -5.66
CA ILE A 67 4.44 -9.09 -5.17
C ILE A 67 4.62 -10.42 -5.91
N GLN A 68 3.59 -10.85 -6.64
CA GLN A 68 3.63 -12.08 -7.44
C GLN A 68 2.60 -12.00 -8.56
N VAL A 69 3.00 -12.37 -9.77
CA VAL A 69 2.07 -12.66 -10.89
C VAL A 69 1.89 -14.16 -10.96
N LEU A 70 0.65 -14.63 -10.96
CA LEU A 70 0.30 -16.05 -10.96
C LEU A 70 -0.04 -16.51 -12.39
N PRO A 71 0.06 -17.81 -12.70
CA PRO A 71 -0.46 -18.35 -13.94
C PRO A 71 -1.96 -18.04 -14.07
N ASP A 72 -2.37 -17.71 -15.30
CA ASP A 72 -3.77 -17.52 -15.62
C ASP A 72 -4.57 -18.79 -15.31
N ASP A 73 -5.82 -18.60 -14.91
CA ASP A 73 -6.81 -19.67 -14.84
C ASP A 73 -7.61 -19.70 -16.13
N THR A 74 -7.52 -20.80 -16.87
CA THR A 74 -8.24 -20.97 -18.15
C THR A 74 -9.38 -22.00 -18.05
N ASN A 75 -9.70 -22.48 -16.85
CA ASN A 75 -10.81 -23.41 -16.66
C ASN A 75 -12.13 -22.63 -16.52
N GLY A 76 -12.94 -22.63 -17.58
CA GLY A 76 -14.17 -21.82 -17.62
C GLY A 76 -13.86 -20.39 -18.07
N ASN A 77 -14.43 -19.40 -17.39
CA ASN A 77 -14.10 -17.98 -17.65
C ASN A 77 -12.62 -17.74 -17.35
N GLN A 78 -11.94 -17.03 -18.24
CA GLN A 78 -10.49 -16.85 -18.11
C GLN A 78 -10.19 -15.80 -17.06
N HIS A 79 -9.29 -16.12 -16.12
CA HIS A 79 -8.88 -15.21 -15.07
C HIS A 79 -7.37 -14.96 -15.10
N GLN A 80 -6.99 -13.69 -15.12
CA GLN A 80 -5.67 -13.26 -14.73
C GLN A 80 -5.60 -13.14 -13.20
N LYS A 81 -4.50 -13.59 -12.60
CA LYS A 81 -4.33 -13.60 -11.14
C LYS A 81 -2.99 -13.00 -10.73
N TRP A 82 -2.98 -12.24 -9.65
CA TRP A 82 -1.76 -11.75 -9.01
C TRP A 82 -1.98 -11.59 -7.51
N VAL A 83 -0.88 -11.41 -6.78
CA VAL A 83 -0.90 -11.18 -5.33
C VAL A 83 -0.37 -9.79 -5.07
N VAL A 84 -1.08 -9.05 -4.22
CA VAL A 84 -0.64 -7.75 -3.73
C VAL A 84 -0.30 -7.78 -2.25
N ARG A 85 0.62 -6.91 -1.82
CA ARG A 85 0.89 -6.60 -0.41
C ARG A 85 0.02 -5.42 0.02
N LEU A 86 -0.68 -5.62 1.14
CA LEU A 86 -1.47 -4.59 1.80
C LEU A 86 -0.63 -3.81 2.82
N SER A 87 -1.12 -2.65 3.22
CA SER A 87 -0.46 -1.75 4.19
C SER A 87 -0.20 -2.38 5.56
N ASN A 88 -1.05 -3.32 5.99
CA ASN A 88 -0.88 -4.08 7.23
C ASN A 88 0.13 -5.25 7.09
N GLY A 89 0.81 -5.38 5.95
CA GLY A 89 1.78 -6.43 5.66
C GLY A 89 1.18 -7.78 5.27
N LYS A 90 -0.15 -7.94 5.30
CA LYS A 90 -0.82 -9.13 4.74
C LYS A 90 -0.81 -9.10 3.22
N THR A 91 -1.21 -10.21 2.62
CA THR A 91 -1.31 -10.37 1.17
C THR A 91 -2.73 -10.69 0.76
N MET A 92 -3.11 -10.23 -0.43
CA MET A 92 -4.43 -10.48 -1.02
C MET A 92 -4.25 -10.95 -2.46
N GLN A 93 -5.04 -11.94 -2.89
CA GLN A 93 -5.10 -12.32 -4.30
C GLN A 93 -6.09 -11.42 -5.04
N ALA A 94 -5.68 -10.87 -6.16
CA ALA A 94 -6.57 -10.25 -7.13
C ALA A 94 -6.92 -11.28 -8.21
N VAL A 95 -8.20 -11.34 -8.56
CA VAL A 95 -8.73 -12.21 -9.63
C VAL A 95 -9.50 -11.33 -10.62
N TYR A 96 -8.99 -11.26 -11.84
CA TYR A 96 -9.48 -10.38 -12.90
C TYR A 96 -9.93 -11.21 -14.09
N ASN A 97 -11.14 -10.99 -14.58
CA ASN A 97 -11.71 -11.72 -15.70
C ASN A 97 -11.11 -11.19 -17.01
N SER A 98 -10.17 -11.94 -17.62
CA SER A 98 -9.47 -11.54 -18.84
C SER A 98 -10.20 -11.94 -20.12
N ASP A 99 -11.30 -12.68 -20.01
CA ASP A 99 -12.20 -13.02 -21.11
C ASP A 99 -13.15 -11.86 -21.47
N MET A 100 -13.50 -11.02 -20.50
CA MET A 100 -14.39 -9.87 -20.70
C MET A 100 -13.64 -8.54 -20.87
N CYS A 101 -12.37 -8.51 -20.49
CA CYS A 101 -11.60 -7.30 -20.32
C CYS A 101 -10.20 -7.41 -20.94
N PRO A 102 -9.58 -6.31 -21.40
CA PRO A 102 -8.18 -6.32 -21.83
C PRO A 102 -7.27 -6.83 -20.71
N ARG A 103 -6.25 -7.63 -21.07
CA ARG A 103 -5.24 -8.11 -20.13
C ARG A 103 -4.56 -6.92 -19.46
N VAL A 104 -4.41 -6.96 -18.14
CA VAL A 104 -3.65 -5.94 -17.40
C VAL A 104 -2.17 -6.31 -17.45
N PRO A 105 -1.26 -5.45 -17.94
CA PRO A 105 0.17 -5.77 -18.06
C PRO A 105 0.91 -5.62 -16.72
N VAL A 106 0.34 -6.16 -15.61
CA VAL A 106 0.96 -6.11 -14.28
C VAL A 106 2.26 -6.90 -14.23
N GLN A 107 3.23 -6.33 -13.53
CA GLN A 107 4.53 -6.93 -13.22
C GLN A 107 4.80 -6.87 -11.72
N VAL A 108 5.69 -7.73 -11.23
CA VAL A 108 6.14 -7.67 -9.84
C VAL A 108 6.83 -6.32 -9.60
N GLY A 109 6.44 -5.63 -8.53
CA GLY A 109 6.90 -4.30 -8.17
C GLY A 109 5.95 -3.17 -8.58
N ASP A 110 4.98 -3.43 -9.46
CA ASP A 110 3.99 -2.43 -9.84
C ASP A 110 3.12 -2.00 -8.66
N ARG A 111 2.67 -0.74 -8.67
CA ARG A 111 1.64 -0.21 -7.76
C ARG A 111 0.32 -0.13 -8.50
N VAL A 112 -0.70 -0.81 -7.98
CA VAL A 112 -2.04 -0.84 -8.56
C VAL A 112 -3.07 -0.26 -7.61
N ALA A 113 -4.11 0.35 -8.16
CA ALA A 113 -5.37 0.57 -7.47
C ALA A 113 -6.44 -0.36 -8.06
N MET A 114 -7.33 -0.85 -7.21
CA MET A 114 -8.34 -1.82 -7.60
C MET A 114 -9.63 -1.57 -6.81
N GLY A 115 -10.76 -1.74 -7.47
CA GLY A 115 -12.08 -1.74 -6.85
C GLY A 115 -12.84 -2.98 -7.27
N GLY A 116 -13.54 -3.63 -6.34
CA GLY A 116 -14.31 -4.84 -6.61
C GLY A 116 -14.87 -5.50 -5.36
N MET A 117 -15.35 -6.73 -5.51
CA MET A 117 -15.93 -7.50 -4.42
C MET A 117 -14.85 -8.23 -3.62
N PHE A 118 -14.86 -8.05 -2.30
CA PHE A 118 -14.00 -8.83 -1.41
C PHE A 118 -14.66 -10.15 -1.00
N LEU A 119 -13.88 -11.22 -1.05
CA LEU A 119 -14.25 -12.57 -0.62
C LEU A 119 -13.21 -13.11 0.38
N TRP A 120 -13.70 -13.74 1.44
CA TRP A 120 -12.87 -14.54 2.34
C TRP A 120 -12.83 -15.99 1.89
N THR A 121 -11.64 -16.57 1.80
CA THR A 121 -11.42 -17.98 1.42
C THR A 121 -10.51 -18.67 2.42
N ASN A 122 -10.36 -20.00 2.30
CA ASN A 122 -9.39 -20.76 3.11
C ASN A 122 -7.93 -20.38 2.82
N GLN A 123 -7.67 -19.67 1.71
CA GLN A 123 -6.34 -19.18 1.32
C GLN A 123 -6.13 -17.70 1.70
N GLY A 124 -7.11 -17.08 2.38
CA GLY A 124 -7.11 -15.68 2.76
C GLY A 124 -8.05 -14.82 1.91
N GLY A 125 -7.79 -13.52 1.88
CA GLY A 125 -8.62 -12.55 1.17
C GLY A 125 -8.39 -12.55 -0.34
N LEU A 126 -9.49 -12.41 -1.08
CA LEU A 126 -9.53 -12.38 -2.53
C LEU A 126 -10.37 -11.17 -2.98
N LEU A 127 -9.83 -10.36 -3.90
CA LEU A 127 -10.59 -9.30 -4.57
C LEU A 127 -10.96 -9.78 -5.98
N HIS A 128 -12.27 -9.96 -6.19
CA HIS A 128 -12.87 -10.42 -7.45
C HIS A 128 -13.76 -9.33 -8.03
N TRP A 129 -14.41 -9.61 -9.17
CA TRP A 129 -15.28 -8.66 -9.85
C TRP A 129 -14.57 -7.34 -10.14
N LEU A 130 -13.32 -7.43 -10.60
CA LEU A 130 -12.48 -6.29 -11.00
C LEU A 130 -12.85 -5.78 -12.41
N HIS A 131 -14.14 -5.72 -12.71
CA HIS A 131 -14.70 -5.35 -14.01
C HIS A 131 -16.07 -4.69 -13.84
N HIS A 132 -16.50 -3.94 -14.86
CA HIS A 132 -17.86 -3.41 -15.00
C HIS A 132 -18.92 -4.50 -14.74
N ASP A 133 -19.96 -4.22 -13.97
CA ASP A 133 -21.10 -5.13 -13.73
C ASP A 133 -22.16 -4.91 -14.84
N PRO A 134 -22.30 -5.81 -15.82
CA PRO A 134 -23.22 -5.61 -16.95
C PRO A 134 -24.69 -5.53 -16.54
N ARG A 135 -25.01 -5.96 -15.30
CA ARG A 135 -26.37 -5.92 -14.76
C ARG A 135 -26.60 -4.74 -13.82
N GLY A 136 -25.58 -3.96 -13.48
CA GLY A 136 -25.68 -2.78 -12.61
C GLY A 136 -26.23 -3.06 -11.21
N ASN A 137 -26.04 -4.28 -10.68
CA ASN A 137 -26.50 -4.62 -9.33
C ASN A 137 -25.48 -4.22 -8.26
N ARG A 138 -24.25 -3.89 -8.66
CA ARG A 138 -23.13 -3.50 -7.81
C ARG A 138 -22.36 -2.35 -8.47
N PRO A 139 -21.56 -1.58 -7.70
CA PRO A 139 -20.60 -0.67 -8.29
C PRO A 139 -19.62 -1.42 -9.19
N ASP A 140 -19.21 -0.78 -10.28
CA ASP A 140 -18.28 -1.34 -11.24
C ASP A 140 -16.91 -1.56 -10.64
N GLY A 141 -16.35 -2.74 -10.88
CA GLY A 141 -14.97 -3.02 -10.56
C GLY A 141 -14.02 -2.45 -11.60
N TYR A 142 -12.75 -2.37 -11.22
CA TYR A 142 -11.71 -1.86 -12.09
C TYR A 142 -10.32 -2.26 -11.60
N VAL A 143 -9.35 -2.14 -12.51
CA VAL A 143 -7.93 -2.07 -12.17
C VAL A 143 -7.36 -0.78 -12.73
N LEU A 144 -6.56 -0.07 -11.95
CA LEU A 144 -5.83 1.13 -12.36
C LEU A 144 -4.33 0.85 -12.22
N LEU A 145 -3.63 0.88 -13.36
CA LEU A 145 -2.19 0.71 -13.45
C LEU A 145 -1.60 1.86 -14.26
N ASN A 146 -0.63 2.58 -13.70
CA ASN A 146 0.08 3.68 -14.36
C ASN A 146 -0.85 4.73 -15.00
N GLY A 147 -1.95 5.07 -14.31
CA GLY A 147 -2.94 6.05 -14.79
C GLY A 147 -3.93 5.52 -15.83
N VAL A 148 -3.82 4.24 -16.23
CA VAL A 148 -4.73 3.59 -17.18
C VAL A 148 -5.71 2.72 -16.42
N TYR A 149 -7.01 2.97 -16.63
CA TYR A 149 -8.07 2.11 -16.14
C TYR A 149 -8.28 0.93 -17.09
N TYR A 150 -8.44 -0.24 -16.51
CA TYR A 150 -8.79 -1.48 -17.17
C TYR A 150 -10.16 -1.92 -16.66
N CYS A 151 -11.03 -2.24 -17.61
CA CYS A 151 -12.38 -2.73 -17.38
C CYS A 151 -13.29 -1.83 -16.52
N LYS A 152 -13.05 -0.53 -16.59
CA LYS A 152 -13.90 0.53 -16.08
C LYS A 152 -14.63 1.14 -17.29
N ASP A 153 -15.92 0.86 -17.41
CA ASP A 153 -16.80 1.47 -18.41
C ASP A 153 -17.51 2.70 -17.83
#